data_AF-C5DV86-F1
#
_entry.id   AF-C5DV86-F1
#
_cell.length_a   1.000
_cell.length_b   1.000
_cell.length_c   1.000
_cell.angle_alpha   90.00
_cell.angle_beta   90.00
_cell.angle_gamma   90.00
#
_symmetry.space_group_name_H-M   'P 1'
#
loop_
_entity.id
_entity.type
_entity.pdbx_description
1 polymer ?
#
loop_
_entity_poly.entity_id
_entity_poly.type
_entity_poly.pdbx_seq_one_letter_code
_entity_poly.pdbx_strand_id
1 'polypeptide(L)'
;MRPFPVNVVVKRGFSMDVGKIARDILIADRSTSERNNPRLNHLHRNNARDSITDKWLKKALTRKQHAYMQNEVTIYSPVVLKTLQKLRSTDNTSAYFTLLNKIRVSDITWISQNGSHIRNREEVPIEFYHEVSNMIYRMSLNCSDFKDFRALANFSITLMSGYNQLIRSSSNSQISHETKFYKNCLLVVIKSESIAALLDAFKEMPPRQNGLKPLAELVFYHQTGQFIKLLEFLEEFILTSLAEKSITGQQIKAFSTPLLNILQSCLLNGEEQICCTFLKKLKRKWNFKMDEHSYVVLKELCERMGMDQVLLTLAGNKQDLRTKIARKNMSWSEYINFLHQSQIDLFEEELPFDYSQSILSSVGPTIQDWKAFIDSNPLPEGANDSLRTFYFNSILVDLATRKNIGFMLSMLEFLVYKREFCQYLIYSHKLIGSTKSSGFHALVKSISNSNSSKITAYTLHDFLQKHYPDIGFQFNDNDYYHLMKACAYKADRHTIYYFLYHYLKNQGHTLYTGAESVDWRLPHRISLLLNQINNPKLNKRINEIEKNAKDLFTERRLNGSQVKDDDIRRLFGENYSPRITTKTLLSMDAVGDQLEDLIRNQSVYSLSIDLEYSERLSNCLSYTITHSSPVTS
;
A
#
# COMPACT_ATOMS: atom_id res chain seq x y z
N MET A 1 -32.47 19.31 28.95
CA MET A 1 -31.27 19.78 28.21
C MET A 1 -31.20 19.05 26.88
N ARG A 2 -31.26 19.78 25.76
CA ARG A 2 -31.18 19.23 24.40
C ARG A 2 -29.71 19.06 23.98
N PRO A 3 -29.34 18.01 23.25
CA PRO A 3 -28.00 17.89 22.67
C PRO A 3 -27.87 18.81 21.46
N PHE A 4 -26.80 19.61 21.42
CA PHE A 4 -26.42 20.40 20.26
C PHE A 4 -25.84 19.48 19.16
N PRO A 5 -26.30 19.60 17.90
CA PRO A 5 -25.63 18.94 16.78
C PRO A 5 -24.38 19.75 16.40
N VAL A 6 -23.22 19.10 16.45
CA VAL A 6 -21.99 19.61 15.86
C VAL A 6 -22.15 19.56 14.34
N ASN A 7 -22.33 20.72 13.72
CA ASN A 7 -22.28 20.87 12.27
C ASN A 7 -20.85 20.61 11.80
N VAL A 8 -20.57 19.38 11.37
CA VAL A 8 -19.40 19.08 10.55
C VAL A 8 -19.69 19.66 9.16
N VAL A 9 -19.20 20.87 8.91
CA VAL A 9 -19.12 21.44 7.56
C VAL A 9 -18.02 20.67 6.83
N VAL A 10 -18.37 19.52 6.26
CA VAL A 10 -17.59 18.90 5.20
C VAL A 10 -17.65 19.88 4.03
N LYS A 11 -16.52 20.51 3.71
CA LYS A 11 -16.35 21.20 2.43
C LYS A 11 -16.72 20.20 1.33
N ARG A 12 -17.91 20.37 0.74
CA ARG A 12 -18.34 19.65 -0.46
C ARG A 12 -17.36 20.01 -1.57
N GLY A 13 -16.35 19.16 -1.76
CA GLY A 13 -15.71 19.03 -3.07
C GLY A 13 -16.82 18.71 -4.07
N PHE A 14 -16.81 19.38 -5.22
CA PHE A 14 -17.82 19.28 -6.27
C PHE A 14 -18.21 17.81 -6.55
N SER A 15 -19.31 17.37 -5.93
CA SER A 15 -20.03 16.16 -6.32
C SER A 15 -20.70 16.49 -7.64
N MET A 16 -20.04 16.14 -8.74
CA MET A 16 -20.76 15.95 -9.99
C MET A 16 -21.49 14.63 -9.85
N ASP A 17 -22.82 14.69 -9.84
CA ASP A 17 -23.72 13.55 -9.77
C ASP A 17 -23.51 12.67 -11.01
N VAL A 18 -22.66 11.65 -10.85
CA VAL A 18 -22.22 10.73 -11.91
C VAL A 18 -23.41 9.92 -12.41
N GLY A 19 -24.33 9.55 -11.52
CA GLY A 19 -25.59 8.90 -11.84
C GLY A 19 -26.52 9.80 -12.64
N LYS A 20 -26.52 11.11 -12.40
CA LYS A 20 -27.24 12.08 -13.24
C LYS A 20 -26.66 12.15 -14.66
N ILE A 21 -25.33 12.20 -14.83
CA ILE A 21 -24.72 12.23 -16.17
C ILE A 21 -24.99 10.91 -16.92
N ALA A 22 -24.87 9.76 -16.25
CA ALA A 22 -25.21 8.46 -16.84
C ALA A 22 -26.71 8.38 -17.18
N ARG A 23 -27.60 8.88 -16.32
CA ARG A 23 -29.05 9.00 -16.61
C ARG A 23 -29.34 9.92 -17.78
N ASP A 24 -28.78 11.12 -17.81
CA ASP A 24 -29.06 12.12 -18.84
C ASP A 24 -28.60 11.63 -20.22
N ILE A 25 -27.60 10.73 -20.28
CA ILE A 25 -27.16 10.05 -21.51
C ILE A 25 -28.09 8.88 -21.91
N LEU A 26 -28.68 8.20 -20.92
CA LEU A 26 -29.62 7.09 -21.10
C LEU A 26 -31.06 7.56 -21.37
N ILE A 27 -31.45 8.75 -20.88
CA ILE A 27 -32.81 9.32 -20.90
C ILE A 27 -32.95 10.42 -21.97
N ALA A 28 -31.89 10.77 -22.71
CA ALA A 28 -32.01 11.67 -23.87
C ALA A 28 -32.73 11.00 -25.05
N ASP A 29 -33.95 10.55 -24.79
CA ASP A 29 -35.03 10.54 -25.76
C ASP A 29 -35.62 11.96 -25.83
N ARG A 30 -36.12 12.30 -27.01
CA ARG A 30 -36.42 13.65 -27.50
C ARG A 30 -37.17 14.56 -26.51
N SER A 31 -36.88 15.87 -26.59
CA SER A 31 -37.45 17.03 -25.86
C SER A 31 -36.64 17.46 -24.62
N THR A 32 -36.32 18.72 -24.36
CA THR A 32 -37.13 19.95 -24.44
C THR A 32 -36.27 21.21 -24.63
N SER A 33 -36.96 22.25 -25.12
CA SER A 33 -36.58 23.65 -25.28
C SER A 33 -36.20 24.33 -23.96
N GLU A 34 -35.16 25.18 -23.94
CA GLU A 34 -35.17 26.41 -23.12
C GLU A 34 -34.10 27.46 -23.46
N ARG A 35 -34.33 28.65 -22.89
CA ARG A 35 -34.07 30.02 -23.37
C ARG A 35 -32.61 30.50 -23.43
N ASN A 36 -32.39 31.39 -24.39
CA ASN A 36 -31.18 32.16 -24.69
C ASN A 36 -30.70 33.05 -23.52
N ASN A 37 -29.39 33.02 -23.25
CA ASN A 37 -28.68 34.12 -22.60
C ASN A 37 -27.31 34.32 -23.29
N PRO A 38 -27.03 35.46 -23.96
CA PRO A 38 -25.85 35.61 -24.79
C PRO A 38 -24.79 36.49 -24.12
N ARG A 39 -23.91 35.93 -23.28
CA ARG A 39 -22.62 36.59 -22.94
C ARG A 39 -21.56 35.55 -22.59
N LEU A 40 -20.61 35.31 -23.49
CA LEU A 40 -19.23 34.83 -23.21
C LEU A 40 -18.44 34.76 -24.54
N ASN A 41 -18.01 35.92 -25.02
CA ASN A 41 -17.07 36.05 -26.14
C ASN A 41 -15.70 36.45 -25.61
N HIS A 42 -14.96 35.57 -24.96
CA HIS A 42 -13.50 35.74 -24.79
C HIS A 42 -12.86 34.37 -24.52
N LEU A 43 -12.42 33.70 -25.59
CA LEU A 43 -11.32 32.72 -25.65
C LEU A 43 -11.31 32.06 -27.05
N HIS A 44 -10.96 32.82 -28.09
CA HIS A 44 -10.64 32.26 -29.40
C HIS A 44 -9.40 32.93 -29.98
N ARG A 45 -8.23 32.33 -29.76
CA ARG A 45 -7.12 32.41 -30.71
C ARG A 45 -7.16 31.12 -31.54
N ASN A 46 -7.72 31.21 -32.74
CA ASN A 46 -7.66 30.13 -33.72
C ASN A 46 -6.25 30.11 -34.30
N ASN A 47 -5.50 29.03 -34.09
CA ASN A 47 -4.21 28.82 -34.76
C ASN A 47 -4.49 28.29 -36.18
N ALA A 48 -3.87 28.92 -37.20
CA ALA A 48 -4.03 28.53 -38.60
C ALA A 48 -3.56 27.09 -38.93
N ARG A 49 -2.85 26.42 -38.00
CA ARG A 49 -2.29 25.06 -38.13
C ARG A 49 -3.20 23.92 -37.62
N ASP A 50 -4.37 24.22 -37.05
CA ASP A 50 -5.24 23.17 -36.51
C ASP A 50 -5.93 22.37 -37.63
N SER A 51 -5.87 21.03 -37.57
CA SER A 51 -6.57 20.14 -38.50
C SER A 51 -8.10 20.27 -38.35
N ILE A 52 -8.86 19.74 -39.32
CA ILE A 52 -10.34 19.73 -39.25
C ILE A 52 -10.83 19.00 -37.98
N THR A 53 -10.17 17.90 -37.62
CA THR A 53 -10.46 17.16 -36.39
C THR A 53 -10.12 17.96 -35.13
N ASP A 54 -8.99 18.68 -35.10
CA ASP A 54 -8.60 19.52 -33.95
C ASP A 54 -9.56 20.70 -33.75
N LYS A 55 -9.98 21.33 -34.85
CA LYS A 55 -10.98 22.41 -34.82
C LYS A 55 -12.32 21.90 -34.32
N TRP A 56 -12.73 20.70 -34.74
CA TRP A 56 -13.96 20.07 -34.25
C TRP A 56 -13.87 19.72 -32.78
N LEU A 57 -12.77 19.10 -32.32
CA LEU A 57 -12.55 18.76 -30.91
C LEU A 57 -12.54 19.99 -30.00
N LYS A 58 -11.83 21.05 -30.40
CA LYS A 58 -11.84 22.32 -29.65
C LYS A 58 -13.26 22.86 -29.54
N LYS A 59 -14.05 22.86 -30.63
CA LYS A 59 -15.45 23.30 -30.60
C LYS A 59 -16.34 22.41 -29.71
N ALA A 60 -16.20 21.09 -29.83
CA ALA A 60 -16.97 20.12 -29.05
C ALA A 60 -16.74 20.27 -27.54
N LEU A 61 -15.53 20.64 -27.11
CA LEU A 61 -15.14 20.78 -25.70
C LEU A 61 -15.38 22.19 -25.12
N THR A 62 -15.63 23.21 -25.94
CA THR A 62 -15.70 24.64 -25.50
C THR A 62 -17.09 25.26 -25.54
N ARG A 63 -18.01 24.79 -26.40
CA ARG A 63 -19.35 25.39 -26.53
C ARG A 63 -20.41 24.64 -25.72
N LYS A 64 -21.03 25.32 -24.74
CA LYS A 64 -22.25 24.89 -24.03
C LYS A 64 -23.54 24.94 -24.88
N GLN A 65 -23.45 25.22 -26.18
CA GLN A 65 -24.61 25.30 -27.06
C GLN A 65 -24.96 23.93 -27.63
N HIS A 66 -26.16 23.45 -27.29
CA HIS A 66 -26.75 22.19 -27.76
C HIS A 66 -27.31 22.26 -29.18
N ALA A 67 -27.35 23.44 -29.80
CA ALA A 67 -27.73 23.60 -31.20
C ALA A 67 -26.47 23.66 -32.09
N TYR A 68 -26.06 22.54 -32.67
CA TYR A 68 -25.24 22.57 -33.87
C TYR A 68 -25.79 21.59 -34.90
N MET A 69 -25.86 22.09 -36.12
CA MET A 69 -26.52 21.51 -37.28
C MET A 69 -25.90 20.19 -37.73
N GLN A 70 -26.74 19.39 -38.39
CA GLN A 70 -26.46 18.19 -39.19
C GLN A 70 -25.52 18.52 -40.37
N ASN A 71 -24.30 18.98 -40.10
CA ASN A 71 -23.27 19.06 -41.11
C ASN A 71 -22.41 17.81 -41.00
N GLU A 72 -22.34 17.02 -42.06
CA GLU A 72 -21.45 15.86 -42.18
C GLU A 72 -20.00 16.32 -41.89
N VAL A 73 -19.38 15.75 -40.86
CA VAL A 73 -17.98 16.06 -40.50
C VAL A 73 -17.12 14.82 -40.68
N THR A 74 -16.02 14.96 -41.41
CA THR A 74 -15.02 13.90 -41.54
C THR A 74 -13.98 14.02 -40.43
N ILE A 75 -13.86 13.00 -39.58
CA ILE A 75 -13.03 13.03 -38.36
C ILE A 75 -12.11 11.81 -38.29
N TYR A 76 -10.86 12.04 -37.89
CA TYR A 76 -9.89 10.97 -37.64
C TYR A 76 -10.16 10.31 -36.28
N SER A 77 -10.65 9.06 -36.32
CA SER A 77 -10.90 8.24 -35.11
C SER A 77 -9.71 8.23 -34.13
N PRO A 78 -8.45 8.07 -34.57
CA PRO A 78 -7.31 7.98 -33.64
C PRO A 78 -7.06 9.26 -32.83
N VAL A 79 -7.35 10.43 -33.41
CA VAL A 79 -7.15 11.72 -32.75
C VAL A 79 -8.21 11.93 -31.67
N VAL A 80 -9.45 11.55 -31.96
CA VAL A 80 -10.56 11.60 -30.99
C VAL A 80 -10.32 10.60 -29.86
N LEU A 81 -9.92 9.37 -30.18
CA LEU A 81 -9.59 8.34 -29.19
C LEU A 81 -8.46 8.77 -28.25
N LYS A 82 -7.37 9.33 -28.79
CA LYS A 82 -6.28 9.91 -27.99
C LYS A 82 -6.77 11.03 -27.07
N THR A 83 -7.72 11.84 -27.54
CA THR A 83 -8.31 12.92 -26.74
C THR A 83 -9.15 12.36 -25.59
N LEU A 84 -9.99 11.35 -25.84
CA LEU A 84 -10.75 10.65 -24.80
C LEU A 84 -9.83 10.00 -23.76
N GLN A 85 -8.78 9.32 -24.21
CA GLN A 85 -7.76 8.72 -23.33
C GLN A 85 -7.07 9.76 -22.47
N LYS A 86 -6.72 10.92 -23.05
CA LYS A 86 -6.13 12.05 -22.31
C LYS A 86 -7.10 12.56 -21.24
N LEU A 87 -8.37 12.81 -21.60
CA LEU A 87 -9.40 13.28 -20.68
C LEU A 87 -9.64 12.30 -19.53
N ARG A 88 -9.67 10.99 -19.83
CA ARG A 88 -9.72 9.93 -18.79
C ARG A 88 -8.48 9.97 -17.91
N SER A 89 -7.28 10.08 -18.48
CA SER A 89 -6.03 10.09 -17.72
C SER A 89 -5.94 11.27 -16.74
N THR A 90 -6.49 12.43 -17.12
CA THR A 90 -6.53 13.67 -16.32
C THR A 90 -7.79 13.80 -15.44
N ASP A 91 -8.59 12.74 -15.29
CA ASP A 91 -9.85 12.72 -14.52
C ASP A 91 -10.86 13.84 -14.88
N ASN A 92 -10.88 14.27 -16.15
CA ASN A 92 -11.81 15.29 -16.62
C ASN A 92 -13.12 14.65 -17.15
N THR A 93 -13.89 14.07 -16.23
CA THR A 93 -15.10 13.29 -16.52
C THR A 93 -16.18 14.09 -17.27
N SER A 94 -16.39 15.35 -16.92
CA SER A 94 -17.41 16.20 -17.57
C SER A 94 -17.09 16.45 -19.04
N ALA A 95 -15.85 16.82 -19.35
CA ALA A 95 -15.40 17.02 -20.72
C ALA A 95 -15.40 15.72 -21.53
N TYR A 96 -15.05 14.60 -20.90
CA TYR A 96 -15.08 13.27 -21.50
C TYR A 96 -16.49 12.90 -22.00
N PHE A 97 -17.50 12.98 -21.14
CA PHE A 97 -18.88 12.67 -21.53
C PHE A 97 -19.51 13.72 -22.45
N THR A 98 -19.11 14.99 -22.33
CA THR A 98 -19.51 16.04 -23.29
C THR A 98 -19.05 15.67 -24.70
N LEU A 99 -17.81 15.21 -24.84
CA LEU A 99 -17.27 14.77 -26.11
C LEU A 99 -17.98 13.52 -26.63
N LEU A 100 -18.23 12.51 -25.79
CA LEU A 100 -18.99 11.31 -26.20
C LEU A 100 -20.40 11.64 -26.68
N ASN A 101 -21.12 12.53 -25.99
CA ASN A 101 -22.44 12.97 -26.41
C ASN A 101 -22.39 13.71 -27.75
N LYS A 102 -21.37 14.56 -27.96
CA LYS A 102 -21.17 15.22 -29.25
C LYS A 102 -20.85 14.24 -30.35
N ILE A 103 -20.08 13.18 -30.08
CA ILE A 103 -19.82 12.10 -31.04
C ILE A 103 -21.14 11.39 -31.42
N ARG A 104 -21.96 11.02 -30.44
CA ARG A 104 -23.23 10.30 -30.66
C ARG A 104 -24.26 11.10 -31.47
N VAL A 105 -24.32 12.42 -31.28
CA VAL A 105 -25.34 13.29 -31.90
C VAL A 105 -24.89 13.88 -33.24
N SER A 106 -23.58 13.81 -33.57
CA SER A 106 -23.06 14.36 -34.83
C SER A 106 -23.07 13.31 -35.94
N ASP A 107 -23.34 13.73 -37.17
CA ASP A 107 -23.15 12.91 -38.37
C ASP A 107 -21.67 12.90 -38.76
N ILE A 108 -20.97 11.81 -38.40
CA ILE A 108 -19.51 11.70 -38.52
C ILE A 108 -19.14 10.64 -39.55
N THR A 109 -18.35 11.05 -40.54
CA THR A 109 -17.61 10.11 -41.39
C THR A 109 -16.25 9.81 -40.75
N TRP A 110 -16.03 8.56 -40.36
CA TRP A 110 -14.81 8.16 -39.67
C TRP A 110 -13.66 7.83 -40.63
N ILE A 111 -12.47 8.35 -40.34
CA ILE A 111 -11.20 7.97 -40.97
C ILE A 111 -10.39 7.11 -40.00
N SER A 112 -9.95 5.94 -40.47
CA SER A 112 -9.12 4.98 -39.72
C SER A 112 -7.66 5.44 -39.56
N GLN A 113 -6.85 4.68 -38.82
CA GLN A 113 -5.40 4.93 -38.71
C GLN A 113 -4.68 4.88 -40.06
N ASN A 114 -5.19 4.10 -41.02
CA ASN A 114 -4.59 3.91 -42.33
C ASN A 114 -5.10 4.92 -43.37
N GLY A 115 -5.87 5.93 -42.94
CA GLY A 115 -6.45 6.94 -43.83
C GLY A 115 -7.67 6.47 -44.62
N SER A 116 -8.12 5.21 -44.43
CA SER A 116 -9.31 4.69 -45.10
C SER A 116 -10.61 5.14 -44.42
N HIS A 117 -11.63 5.41 -45.22
CA HIS A 117 -12.99 5.66 -44.74
C HIS A 117 -13.59 4.37 -44.15
N ILE A 118 -14.16 4.47 -42.95
CA ILE A 118 -14.92 3.37 -42.35
C ILE A 118 -16.28 3.33 -43.06
N ARG A 119 -16.60 2.19 -43.67
CA ARG A 119 -17.69 2.05 -44.67
C ARG A 119 -19.10 2.24 -44.09
N ASN A 120 -19.31 1.97 -42.81
CA ASN A 120 -20.60 2.21 -42.14
C ASN A 120 -20.57 3.57 -41.43
N ARG A 121 -21.37 4.52 -41.93
CA ARG A 121 -21.53 5.86 -41.36
C ARG A 121 -22.26 5.85 -40.00
N GLU A 122 -23.07 4.83 -39.75
CA GLU A 122 -23.90 4.73 -38.53
C GLU A 122 -23.19 4.03 -37.35
N GLU A 123 -22.03 3.41 -37.56
CA GLU A 123 -21.36 2.61 -36.53
C GLU A 123 -20.17 3.35 -35.92
N VAL A 124 -20.24 3.59 -34.61
CA VAL A 124 -19.10 4.09 -33.82
C VAL A 124 -17.97 3.05 -33.84
N PRO A 125 -16.71 3.43 -34.10
CA PRO A 125 -15.61 2.47 -34.16
C PRO A 125 -15.43 1.68 -32.85
N ILE A 126 -15.01 0.41 -32.98
CA ILE A 126 -14.95 -0.53 -31.85
C ILE A 126 -14.02 -0.07 -30.71
N GLU A 127 -12.98 0.68 -31.04
CA GLU A 127 -12.00 1.21 -30.08
C GLU A 127 -12.65 2.16 -29.07
N PHE A 128 -13.75 2.83 -29.45
CA PHE A 128 -14.51 3.68 -28.54
C PHE A 128 -15.23 2.85 -27.47
N TYR A 129 -15.74 1.66 -27.81
CA TYR A 129 -16.34 0.77 -26.82
C TYR A 129 -15.31 0.33 -25.79
N HIS A 130 -14.08 0.03 -26.23
CA HIS A 130 -12.98 -0.31 -25.33
C HIS A 130 -12.61 0.86 -24.42
N GLU A 131 -12.48 2.08 -24.95
CA GLU A 131 -12.16 3.26 -24.15
C GLU A 131 -13.28 3.62 -23.17
N VAL A 132 -14.55 3.55 -23.59
CA VAL A 132 -15.71 3.72 -22.71
C VAL A 132 -15.70 2.66 -21.60
N SER A 133 -15.41 1.39 -21.90
CA SER A 133 -15.30 0.34 -20.87
C SER A 133 -14.20 0.64 -19.83
N ASN A 134 -13.07 1.23 -20.26
CA ASN A 134 -12.00 1.65 -19.35
C ASN A 134 -12.42 2.84 -18.49
N MET A 135 -13.17 3.80 -19.05
CA MET A 135 -13.68 4.95 -18.32
C MET A 135 -14.69 4.53 -17.26
N ILE A 136 -15.72 3.74 -17.60
CA ILE A 136 -16.73 3.30 -16.63
C ILE A 136 -16.11 2.45 -15.52
N TYR A 137 -15.12 1.61 -15.85
CA TYR A 137 -14.37 0.87 -14.84
C TYR A 137 -13.61 1.81 -13.90
N ARG A 138 -12.88 2.81 -14.43
CA ARG A 138 -12.19 3.83 -13.62
C ARG A 138 -13.16 4.60 -12.73
N MET A 139 -14.31 5.01 -13.27
CA MET A 139 -15.35 5.70 -12.51
C MET A 139 -15.87 4.84 -11.35
N SER A 140 -16.07 3.53 -11.59
CA SER A 140 -16.51 2.62 -10.53
C SER A 140 -15.50 2.51 -9.38
N LEU A 141 -14.21 2.77 -9.61
CA LEU A 141 -13.19 2.76 -8.55
C LEU A 141 -13.28 3.99 -7.64
N ASN A 142 -13.78 5.11 -8.16
CA ASN A 142 -13.88 6.39 -7.46
C ASN A 142 -15.31 6.73 -7.00
N CYS A 143 -16.26 5.87 -7.28
CA CYS A 143 -17.67 6.04 -6.95
C CYS A 143 -17.94 5.63 -5.50
N SER A 144 -18.76 6.40 -4.79
CA SER A 144 -19.14 6.13 -3.40
C SER A 144 -20.64 5.94 -3.17
N ASP A 145 -21.50 6.31 -4.14
CA ASP A 145 -22.96 6.19 -4.01
C ASP A 145 -23.47 4.91 -4.70
N PHE A 146 -24.36 4.20 -4.01
CA PHE A 146 -25.04 3.02 -4.52
C PHE A 146 -25.90 3.31 -5.77
N LYS A 147 -26.55 4.47 -5.84
CA LYS A 147 -27.37 4.85 -7.00
C LYS A 147 -26.53 4.99 -8.28
N ASP A 148 -25.31 5.48 -8.13
CA ASP A 148 -24.35 5.62 -9.22
C ASP A 148 -23.87 4.25 -9.70
N PHE A 149 -23.62 3.30 -8.79
CA PHE A 149 -23.28 1.93 -9.17
C PHE A 149 -24.37 1.24 -9.99
N ARG A 150 -25.65 1.41 -9.62
CA ARG A 150 -26.76 0.87 -10.40
C ARG A 150 -26.86 1.49 -11.79
N ALA A 151 -26.67 2.81 -11.91
CA ALA A 151 -26.67 3.49 -13.21
C ALA A 151 -25.51 3.02 -14.09
N LEU A 152 -24.31 2.90 -13.52
CA LEU A 152 -23.12 2.38 -14.22
C LEU A 152 -23.27 0.92 -14.64
N ALA A 153 -23.92 0.08 -13.82
CA ALA A 153 -24.21 -1.31 -14.17
C ALA A 153 -25.16 -1.42 -15.36
N ASN A 154 -26.28 -0.69 -15.34
CA ASN A 154 -27.22 -0.64 -16.47
C ASN A 154 -26.53 -0.14 -17.74
N PHE A 155 -25.74 0.93 -17.63
CA PHE A 155 -24.95 1.43 -18.76
C PHE A 155 -23.96 0.38 -19.29
N SER A 156 -23.30 -0.37 -18.41
CA SER A 156 -22.36 -1.43 -18.79
C SER A 156 -23.06 -2.56 -19.55
N ILE A 157 -24.27 -2.96 -19.13
CA ILE A 157 -25.08 -3.97 -19.82
C ILE A 157 -25.49 -3.48 -21.21
N THR A 158 -25.98 -2.24 -21.32
CA THR A 158 -26.32 -1.64 -22.63
C THR A 158 -25.10 -1.55 -23.54
N LEU A 159 -23.94 -1.18 -22.99
CA LEU A 159 -22.68 -1.11 -23.73
C LEU A 159 -22.25 -2.49 -24.25
N MET A 160 -22.40 -3.54 -23.44
CA MET A 160 -22.14 -4.92 -23.84
C MET A 160 -23.08 -5.38 -24.96
N SER A 161 -24.36 -5.01 -24.88
CA SER A 161 -25.34 -5.34 -25.91
C SER A 161 -25.00 -4.70 -27.25
N GLY A 162 -24.70 -3.40 -27.25
CA GLY A 162 -24.27 -2.68 -28.46
C GLY A 162 -22.97 -3.23 -29.06
N TYR A 163 -22.01 -3.60 -28.22
CA TYR A 163 -20.76 -4.24 -28.66
C TYR A 163 -21.00 -5.61 -29.31
N ASN A 164 -21.92 -6.41 -28.74
CA ASN A 164 -22.28 -7.73 -29.27
C ASN A 164 -23.02 -7.62 -30.62
N GLN A 165 -23.90 -6.62 -30.78
CA GLN A 165 -24.56 -6.33 -32.04
C GLN A 165 -23.56 -5.97 -33.14
N LEU A 166 -22.60 -5.08 -32.84
CA LEU A 166 -21.57 -4.63 -33.78
C LEU A 166 -20.67 -5.77 -34.27
N ILE A 167 -20.30 -6.69 -33.37
CA ILE A 167 -19.48 -7.85 -33.78
C ILE A 167 -20.28 -8.81 -34.65
N ARG A 168 -21.58 -9.01 -34.36
CA ARG A 168 -22.46 -9.88 -35.16
C ARG A 168 -22.78 -9.32 -36.54
N SER A 169 -22.91 -8.00 -36.68
CA SER A 169 -23.16 -7.32 -37.96
C SER A 169 -21.91 -7.26 -38.84
N SER A 170 -20.72 -7.26 -38.24
CA SER A 170 -19.46 -7.21 -38.99
C SER A 170 -19.18 -8.51 -39.75
N SER A 171 -19.18 -8.44 -41.09
CA SER A 171 -18.84 -9.57 -41.99
C SER A 171 -17.33 -9.88 -42.00
N ASN A 172 -16.53 -9.07 -41.32
CA ASN A 172 -15.07 -9.22 -41.25
C ASN A 172 -14.69 -10.16 -40.10
N SER A 173 -14.20 -11.35 -40.45
CA SER A 173 -13.69 -12.41 -39.57
C SER A 173 -12.50 -12.02 -38.67
N GLN A 174 -12.06 -10.76 -38.66
CA GLN A 174 -10.88 -10.26 -37.95
C GLN A 174 -11.18 -9.56 -36.61
N ILE A 175 -12.43 -9.21 -36.31
CA ILE A 175 -12.76 -8.53 -35.04
C ILE A 175 -12.87 -9.57 -33.92
N SER A 176 -11.84 -9.63 -33.06
CA SER A 176 -11.81 -10.55 -31.92
C SER A 176 -12.64 -10.01 -30.74
N HIS A 177 -13.43 -10.87 -30.10
CA HIS A 177 -14.05 -10.54 -28.81
C HIS A 177 -12.97 -10.28 -27.75
N GLU A 178 -12.83 -9.04 -27.28
CA GLU A 178 -11.83 -8.71 -26.27
C GLU A 178 -12.30 -9.05 -24.85
N THR A 179 -11.56 -9.96 -24.20
CA THR A 179 -11.79 -10.33 -22.80
C THR A 179 -11.73 -9.14 -21.84
N LYS A 180 -10.85 -8.16 -22.10
CA LYS A 180 -10.68 -6.99 -21.24
C LYS A 180 -11.94 -6.10 -21.20
N PHE A 181 -12.60 -5.93 -22.34
CA PHE A 181 -13.85 -5.18 -22.45
C PHE A 181 -14.94 -5.80 -21.55
N TYR A 182 -15.23 -7.09 -21.74
CA TYR A 182 -16.24 -7.79 -20.95
C TYR A 182 -15.90 -7.83 -19.47
N LYS A 183 -14.62 -8.08 -19.12
CA LYS A 183 -14.14 -8.04 -17.73
C LYS A 183 -14.41 -6.68 -17.07
N ASN A 184 -14.11 -5.57 -17.76
CA ASN A 184 -14.33 -4.23 -17.20
C ASN A 184 -15.81 -3.99 -16.93
N CYS A 185 -16.69 -4.32 -17.89
CA CYS A 185 -18.13 -4.17 -17.72
C CYS A 185 -18.68 -5.06 -16.58
N LEU A 186 -18.26 -6.33 -16.52
CA LEU A 186 -18.69 -7.25 -15.45
C LEU A 186 -18.27 -6.77 -14.06
N LEU A 187 -17.04 -6.27 -13.89
CA LEU A 187 -16.61 -5.75 -12.59
C LEU A 187 -17.42 -4.51 -12.15
N VAL A 188 -17.87 -3.68 -13.10
CA VAL A 188 -18.77 -2.57 -12.80
C VAL A 188 -20.15 -3.08 -12.38
N VAL A 189 -20.69 -4.07 -13.09
CA VAL A 189 -21.98 -4.69 -12.77
C VAL A 189 -21.95 -5.33 -11.37
N ILE A 190 -20.88 -6.06 -11.04
CA ILE A 190 -20.71 -6.70 -9.72
C ILE A 190 -20.77 -5.68 -8.57
N LYS A 191 -20.23 -4.47 -8.76
CA LYS A 191 -20.30 -3.39 -7.76
C LYS A 191 -21.70 -2.85 -7.49
N SER A 192 -22.69 -3.17 -8.33
CA SER A 192 -24.10 -2.89 -8.02
C SER A 192 -24.69 -3.86 -6.99
N GLU A 193 -23.98 -4.95 -6.66
CA GLU A 193 -24.41 -5.99 -5.72
C GLU A 193 -25.74 -6.67 -6.09
N SER A 194 -26.20 -6.48 -7.34
CA SER A 194 -27.43 -7.05 -7.86
C SER A 194 -27.14 -8.31 -8.67
N ILE A 195 -27.56 -9.47 -8.15
CA ILE A 195 -27.46 -10.73 -8.88
C ILE A 195 -28.29 -10.70 -10.18
N ALA A 196 -29.43 -10.03 -10.18
CA ALA A 196 -30.26 -9.87 -11.37
C ALA A 196 -29.52 -9.12 -12.49
N ALA A 197 -28.83 -8.01 -12.15
CA ALA A 197 -28.01 -7.28 -13.11
C ALA A 197 -26.83 -8.11 -13.65
N LEU A 198 -26.23 -8.94 -12.80
CA LEU A 198 -25.16 -9.86 -13.22
C LEU A 198 -25.69 -10.91 -14.21
N LEU A 199 -26.84 -11.52 -13.93
CA LEU A 199 -27.50 -12.48 -14.82
C LEU A 199 -27.92 -11.83 -16.15
N ASP A 200 -28.37 -10.58 -16.13
CA ASP A 200 -28.66 -9.82 -17.35
C ASP A 200 -27.38 -9.56 -18.16
N ALA A 201 -26.28 -9.18 -17.51
CA ALA A 201 -24.98 -9.05 -18.18
C ALA A 201 -24.53 -10.38 -18.83
N PHE A 202 -24.83 -11.53 -18.23
CA PHE A 202 -24.48 -12.84 -18.79
C PHE A 202 -25.23 -13.20 -20.07
N LYS A 203 -26.42 -12.62 -20.30
CA LYS A 203 -27.18 -12.77 -21.54
C LYS A 203 -26.50 -12.04 -22.71
N GLU A 204 -25.81 -10.94 -22.42
CA GLU A 204 -25.11 -10.13 -23.43
C GLU A 204 -23.72 -10.67 -23.79
N MET A 205 -23.27 -11.78 -23.17
CA MET A 205 -21.96 -12.35 -23.44
C MET A 205 -21.97 -13.39 -24.57
N PRO A 206 -20.97 -13.35 -25.47
CA PRO A 206 -20.83 -14.33 -26.54
C PRO A 206 -20.31 -15.67 -25.98
N PRO A 207 -20.63 -16.81 -26.64
CA PRO A 207 -20.20 -18.14 -26.19
C PRO A 207 -18.69 -18.27 -25.96
N ARG A 208 -17.86 -17.60 -26.78
CA ARG A 208 -16.39 -17.58 -26.65
C ARG A 208 -15.89 -16.94 -25.34
N GLN A 209 -16.73 -16.15 -24.66
CA GLN A 209 -16.40 -15.51 -23.38
C GLN A 209 -17.14 -16.14 -22.18
N ASN A 210 -17.78 -17.30 -22.35
CA ASN A 210 -18.53 -17.97 -21.27
C ASN A 210 -17.67 -18.26 -20.03
N GLY A 211 -16.37 -18.48 -20.17
CA GLY A 211 -15.44 -18.63 -19.03
C GLY A 211 -15.38 -17.42 -18.09
N LEU A 212 -15.86 -16.23 -18.51
CA LEU A 212 -15.98 -15.08 -17.63
C LEU A 212 -17.13 -15.17 -16.63
N LYS A 213 -18.18 -15.96 -16.91
CA LYS A 213 -19.34 -16.13 -16.02
C LYS A 213 -18.91 -16.66 -14.64
N PRO A 214 -18.24 -17.82 -14.55
CA PRO A 214 -17.82 -18.35 -13.25
C PRO A 214 -16.83 -17.44 -12.53
N LEU A 215 -15.93 -16.76 -13.24
CA LEU A 215 -15.00 -15.81 -12.62
C LEU A 215 -15.76 -14.60 -12.06
N ALA A 216 -16.79 -14.12 -12.75
CA ALA A 216 -17.61 -13.00 -12.31
C ALA A 216 -18.51 -13.38 -11.12
N GLU A 217 -19.10 -14.57 -11.10
CA GLU A 217 -19.88 -15.10 -9.96
C GLU A 217 -19.02 -15.24 -8.70
N LEU A 218 -17.81 -15.79 -8.86
CA LEU A 218 -16.82 -15.87 -7.78
C LEU A 218 -16.52 -14.48 -7.19
N VAL A 219 -16.25 -13.49 -8.05
CA VAL A 219 -16.00 -12.11 -7.61
C VAL A 219 -17.24 -11.46 -7.01
N PHE A 220 -18.43 -11.81 -7.49
CA PHE A 220 -19.69 -11.33 -6.93
C PHE A 220 -19.91 -11.81 -5.49
N TYR A 221 -19.70 -13.10 -5.20
CA TYR A 221 -19.82 -13.62 -3.85
C TYR A 221 -18.78 -13.02 -2.91
N HIS A 222 -17.56 -12.79 -3.40
CA HIS A 222 -16.52 -12.08 -2.64
C HIS A 222 -16.91 -10.63 -2.35
N GLN A 223 -17.34 -9.88 -3.36
CA GLN A 223 -17.73 -8.47 -3.25
C GLN A 223 -18.91 -8.27 -2.28
N THR A 224 -19.86 -9.20 -2.27
CA THR A 224 -21.07 -9.14 -1.42
C THR A 224 -20.88 -9.77 -0.04
N GLY A 225 -19.67 -10.21 0.31
CA GLY A 225 -19.38 -10.84 1.61
C GLY A 225 -20.06 -12.19 1.84
N GLN A 226 -20.58 -12.84 0.78
CA GLN A 226 -21.25 -14.14 0.87
C GLN A 226 -20.23 -15.28 0.90
N PHE A 227 -19.40 -15.33 1.95
CA PHE A 227 -18.23 -16.21 2.01
C PHE A 227 -18.56 -17.71 1.92
N ILE A 228 -19.63 -18.18 2.56
CA ILE A 228 -20.04 -19.60 2.47
C ILE A 228 -20.36 -19.99 1.02
N LYS A 229 -21.15 -19.18 0.31
CA LYS A 229 -21.46 -19.42 -1.12
C LYS A 229 -20.23 -19.32 -2.00
N LEU A 230 -19.28 -18.46 -1.66
CA LEU A 230 -17.99 -18.38 -2.35
C LEU A 230 -17.22 -19.71 -2.23
N LEU A 231 -17.19 -20.31 -1.04
CA LEU A 231 -16.54 -21.61 -0.81
C LEU A 231 -17.26 -22.73 -1.57
N GLU A 232 -18.58 -22.84 -1.43
CA GLU A 232 -19.40 -23.81 -2.17
C GLU A 232 -19.14 -23.70 -3.67
N PHE A 233 -19.17 -22.49 -4.23
CA PHE A 233 -18.92 -22.24 -5.65
C PHE A 233 -17.47 -22.57 -6.07
N LEU A 234 -16.50 -22.28 -5.19
CA LEU A 234 -15.11 -22.68 -5.42
C LEU A 234 -15.01 -24.21 -5.52
N GLU A 235 -15.48 -24.91 -4.52
CA GLU A 235 -15.37 -26.36 -4.40
C GLU A 235 -16.14 -27.09 -5.49
N GLU A 236 -17.41 -26.75 -5.69
CA GLU A 236 -18.32 -27.46 -6.59
C GLU A 236 -18.08 -27.13 -8.06
N PHE A 237 -17.70 -25.88 -8.38
CA PHE A 237 -17.71 -25.39 -9.77
C PHE A 237 -16.31 -25.06 -10.29
N ILE A 238 -15.52 -24.33 -9.51
CA ILE A 238 -14.21 -23.86 -9.95
C ILE A 238 -13.16 -24.93 -9.78
N LEU A 239 -13.20 -25.74 -8.72
CA LEU A 239 -12.21 -26.76 -8.41
C LEU A 239 -12.51 -28.09 -9.10
N THR A 240 -13.78 -28.42 -9.34
CA THR A 240 -14.18 -29.53 -10.24
C THR A 240 -13.90 -29.21 -11.72
N SER A 241 -13.89 -30.24 -12.58
CA SER A 241 -13.50 -30.14 -14.00
C SER A 241 -14.57 -29.51 -14.92
N LEU A 242 -15.72 -29.10 -14.38
CA LEU A 242 -16.86 -28.56 -15.14
C LEU A 242 -16.58 -27.16 -15.73
N ALA A 243 -16.05 -26.22 -14.94
CA ALA A 243 -15.70 -24.89 -15.43
C ALA A 243 -14.40 -24.88 -16.27
N GLU A 244 -13.55 -25.88 -16.09
CA GLU A 244 -12.18 -25.95 -16.61
C GLU A 244 -12.10 -25.87 -18.13
N LYS A 245 -13.08 -26.46 -18.85
CA LYS A 245 -13.12 -26.45 -20.32
C LYS A 245 -13.47 -25.06 -20.90
N SER A 246 -14.03 -24.16 -20.08
CA SER A 246 -14.56 -22.88 -20.55
C SER A 246 -13.67 -21.68 -20.25
N ILE A 247 -12.75 -21.80 -19.26
CA ILE A 247 -11.93 -20.70 -18.77
C ILE A 247 -10.55 -20.71 -19.46
N THR A 248 -10.19 -19.59 -20.07
CA THR A 248 -8.90 -19.42 -20.75
C THR A 248 -7.88 -18.68 -19.88
N GLY A 249 -6.58 -18.88 -20.14
CA GLY A 249 -5.51 -18.16 -19.43
C GLY A 249 -5.59 -16.63 -19.57
N GLN A 250 -6.11 -16.11 -20.69
CA GLN A 250 -6.33 -14.67 -20.88
C GLN A 250 -7.40 -14.12 -19.91
N GLN A 251 -8.47 -14.89 -19.67
CA GLN A 251 -9.53 -14.53 -18.72
C GLN A 251 -9.02 -14.55 -17.28
N ILE A 252 -8.23 -15.56 -16.92
CA ILE A 252 -7.56 -15.63 -15.61
C ILE A 252 -6.63 -14.44 -15.40
N LYS A 253 -5.81 -14.10 -16.39
CA LYS A 253 -4.94 -12.91 -16.33
C LYS A 253 -5.74 -11.62 -16.17
N ALA A 254 -6.90 -11.50 -16.80
CA ALA A 254 -7.76 -10.32 -16.68
C ALA A 254 -8.40 -10.19 -15.28
N PHE A 255 -8.61 -11.30 -14.57
CA PHE A 255 -9.19 -11.37 -13.23
C PHE A 255 -8.14 -11.55 -12.11
N SER A 256 -6.85 -11.39 -12.40
CA SER A 256 -5.75 -11.66 -11.46
C SER A 256 -5.95 -11.03 -10.07
N THR A 257 -6.20 -9.72 -10.02
CA THR A 257 -6.37 -8.99 -8.75
C THR A 257 -7.58 -9.49 -7.94
N PRO A 258 -8.80 -9.60 -8.49
CA PRO A 258 -9.91 -10.22 -7.76
C PRO A 258 -9.63 -11.65 -7.26
N LEU A 259 -8.97 -12.49 -8.06
CA LEU A 259 -8.66 -13.87 -7.68
C LEU A 259 -7.66 -13.93 -6.51
N LEU A 260 -6.69 -13.01 -6.48
CA LEU A 260 -5.75 -12.86 -5.37
C LEU A 260 -6.45 -12.38 -4.09
N ASN A 261 -7.39 -11.43 -4.19
CA ASN A 261 -8.17 -10.98 -3.04
C ASN A 261 -9.01 -12.12 -2.45
N ILE A 262 -9.50 -13.03 -3.30
CA ILE A 262 -10.24 -14.22 -2.86
C ILE A 262 -9.33 -15.21 -2.15
N LEU A 263 -8.12 -15.47 -2.68
CA LEU A 263 -7.11 -16.27 -1.97
C LEU A 263 -6.79 -15.67 -0.60
N GLN A 264 -6.61 -14.35 -0.51
CA GLN A 264 -6.38 -13.67 0.78
C GLN A 264 -7.55 -13.84 1.73
N SER A 265 -8.80 -13.72 1.25
CA SER A 265 -9.99 -13.95 2.08
C SER A 265 -10.08 -15.40 2.55
N CYS A 266 -9.76 -16.39 1.72
CA CYS A 266 -9.70 -17.79 2.16
C CYS A 266 -8.66 -17.98 3.28
N LEU A 267 -7.45 -17.42 3.13
CA LEU A 267 -6.40 -17.48 4.15
C LEU A 267 -6.82 -16.82 5.47
N LEU A 268 -7.43 -15.65 5.41
CA LEU A 268 -7.90 -14.91 6.59
C LEU A 268 -9.00 -15.66 7.36
N ASN A 269 -9.80 -16.49 6.68
CA ASN A 269 -10.85 -17.31 7.30
C ASN A 269 -10.37 -18.73 7.66
N GLY A 270 -9.08 -19.05 7.48
CA GLY A 270 -8.53 -20.35 7.86
C GLY A 270 -8.69 -21.48 6.83
N GLU A 271 -9.19 -21.18 5.63
CA GLU A 271 -9.52 -22.14 4.58
C GLU A 271 -8.30 -22.58 3.76
N GLU A 272 -7.32 -23.17 4.44
CA GLU A 272 -6.00 -23.51 3.89
C GLU A 272 -6.08 -24.50 2.72
N GLN A 273 -6.90 -25.54 2.85
CA GLN A 273 -7.03 -26.61 1.87
C GLN A 273 -7.66 -26.11 0.56
N ILE A 274 -8.70 -25.28 0.66
CA ILE A 274 -9.36 -24.64 -0.47
C ILE A 274 -8.37 -23.69 -1.16
N CYS A 275 -7.68 -22.86 -0.38
CA CYS A 275 -6.65 -21.95 -0.89
C CYS A 275 -5.54 -22.70 -1.64
N CYS A 276 -5.03 -23.80 -1.08
CA CYS A 276 -4.03 -24.65 -1.73
C CYS A 276 -4.51 -25.20 -3.07
N THR A 277 -5.73 -25.74 -3.09
CA THR A 277 -6.30 -26.39 -4.27
C THR A 277 -6.54 -25.34 -5.36
N PHE A 278 -7.05 -24.17 -4.99
CA PHE A 278 -7.27 -23.06 -5.90
C PHE A 278 -5.95 -22.50 -6.46
N LEU A 279 -4.93 -22.31 -5.61
CA LEU A 279 -3.61 -21.86 -6.03
C LEU A 279 -2.92 -22.86 -6.97
N LYS A 280 -3.03 -24.17 -6.71
CA LYS A 280 -2.53 -25.22 -7.61
C LYS A 280 -3.24 -25.15 -8.97
N LYS A 281 -4.56 -24.93 -8.98
CA LYS A 281 -5.34 -24.79 -10.22
C LYS A 281 -4.91 -23.56 -11.02
N LEU A 282 -4.75 -22.41 -10.36
CA LEU A 282 -4.23 -21.18 -10.96
C LEU A 282 -2.85 -21.39 -11.60
N LYS A 283 -1.88 -21.94 -10.85
CA LYS A 283 -0.50 -22.11 -11.32
C LYS A 283 -0.38 -23.19 -12.40
N ARG A 284 -0.88 -24.40 -12.15
CA ARG A 284 -0.60 -25.58 -13.00
C ARG A 284 -1.52 -25.67 -14.21
N LYS A 285 -2.81 -25.36 -14.05
CA LYS A 285 -3.81 -25.54 -15.13
C LYS A 285 -4.01 -24.27 -15.94
N TRP A 286 -4.01 -23.11 -15.29
CA TRP A 286 -4.24 -21.82 -15.96
C TRP A 286 -2.99 -20.99 -16.23
N ASN A 287 -1.80 -21.52 -15.91
CA ASN A 287 -0.50 -20.87 -16.12
C ASN A 287 -0.45 -19.43 -15.56
N PHE A 288 -1.11 -19.21 -14.42
CA PHE A 288 -1.11 -17.92 -13.74
C PHE A 288 0.27 -17.60 -13.18
N LYS A 289 0.81 -16.44 -13.57
CA LYS A 289 2.06 -15.89 -13.03
C LYS A 289 1.74 -14.78 -12.03
N MET A 290 2.08 -15.04 -10.78
CA MET A 290 1.97 -14.07 -9.69
C MET A 290 3.13 -13.08 -9.78
N ASP A 291 2.85 -11.79 -9.58
CA ASP A 291 3.89 -10.77 -9.44
C ASP A 291 4.54 -10.82 -8.06
N GLU A 292 5.72 -10.22 -7.94
CA GLU A 292 6.54 -10.25 -6.72
C GLU A 292 5.81 -9.65 -5.51
N HIS A 293 5.09 -8.54 -5.71
CA HIS A 293 4.35 -7.89 -4.62
C HIS A 293 3.23 -8.80 -4.09
N SER A 294 2.43 -9.37 -4.99
CA SER A 294 1.38 -10.33 -4.63
C SER A 294 1.94 -11.59 -3.95
N TYR A 295 3.12 -12.04 -4.36
CA TYR A 295 3.81 -13.17 -3.73
C TYR A 295 4.22 -12.86 -2.29
N VAL A 296 4.88 -11.72 -2.07
CA VAL A 296 5.29 -11.27 -0.72
C VAL A 296 4.08 -11.13 0.20
N VAL A 297 3.01 -10.46 -0.27
CA VAL A 297 1.79 -10.28 0.54
C VAL A 297 1.15 -11.62 0.92
N LEU A 298 1.07 -12.57 -0.01
CA LEU A 298 0.52 -13.90 0.30
C LEU A 298 1.45 -14.71 1.21
N LYS A 299 2.77 -14.62 1.03
CA LYS A 299 3.76 -15.28 1.88
C LYS A 299 3.64 -14.78 3.32
N GLU A 300 3.71 -13.47 3.54
CA GLU A 300 3.57 -12.83 4.87
C GLU A 300 2.24 -13.23 5.53
N LEU A 301 1.13 -13.24 4.76
CA LEU A 301 -0.17 -13.64 5.29
C LEU A 301 -0.18 -15.11 5.71
N CYS A 302 0.42 -15.99 4.92
CA CYS A 302 0.50 -17.41 5.25
C CYS A 302 1.40 -17.67 6.46
N GLU A 303 2.54 -16.99 6.57
CA GLU A 303 3.45 -17.09 7.74
C GLU A 303 2.73 -16.64 9.01
N ARG A 304 2.08 -15.47 8.96
CA ARG A 304 1.31 -14.94 10.10
C ARG A 304 0.18 -15.87 10.53
N MET A 305 -0.45 -16.57 9.58
CA MET A 305 -1.60 -17.44 9.84
C MET A 305 -1.22 -18.92 10.03
N GLY A 306 0.06 -19.30 9.89
CA GLY A 306 0.51 -20.69 9.97
C GLY A 306 0.02 -21.59 8.83
N MET A 307 0.02 -21.13 7.58
CA MET A 307 -0.59 -21.84 6.43
C MET A 307 0.45 -22.58 5.57
N ASP A 308 1.04 -23.62 6.14
CA ASP A 308 2.19 -24.39 5.63
C ASP A 308 1.97 -24.99 4.23
N GLN A 309 0.78 -25.54 3.97
CA GLN A 309 0.49 -26.20 2.70
C GLN A 309 0.45 -25.20 1.55
N VAL A 310 -0.01 -23.97 1.84
CA VAL A 310 -0.08 -22.88 0.85
C VAL A 310 1.33 -22.39 0.57
N LEU A 311 2.16 -22.22 1.60
CA LEU A 311 3.58 -21.85 1.48
C LEU A 311 4.37 -22.87 0.63
N LEU A 312 4.17 -24.16 0.87
CA LEU A 312 4.74 -25.23 0.06
C LEU A 312 4.29 -25.16 -1.40
N THR A 313 3.02 -24.86 -1.63
CA THR A 313 2.46 -24.69 -2.97
C THR A 313 3.03 -23.44 -3.65
N LEU A 314 3.26 -22.36 -2.91
CA LEU A 314 3.89 -21.13 -3.39
C LEU A 314 5.34 -21.39 -3.81
N ALA A 315 6.10 -22.13 -2.99
CA ALA A 315 7.50 -22.45 -3.23
C ALA A 315 7.75 -23.59 -4.25
N GLY A 316 6.68 -24.16 -4.82
CA GLY A 316 6.79 -25.16 -5.88
C GLY A 316 7.07 -26.58 -5.40
N ASN A 317 6.74 -26.92 -4.15
CA ASN A 317 6.99 -28.23 -3.54
C ASN A 317 8.47 -28.69 -3.61
N LYS A 318 9.43 -27.78 -3.42
CA LYS A 318 10.83 -28.21 -3.24
C LYS A 318 10.94 -29.08 -1.98
N GLN A 319 11.50 -30.28 -2.13
CA GLN A 319 11.56 -31.27 -1.06
C GLN A 319 12.40 -30.78 0.13
N ASP A 320 13.45 -30.02 -0.14
CA ASP A 320 14.32 -29.40 0.88
C ASP A 320 13.61 -28.38 1.78
N LEU A 321 12.52 -27.77 1.29
CA LEU A 321 11.71 -26.85 2.10
C LEU A 321 10.78 -27.60 3.06
N ARG A 322 10.32 -28.80 2.70
CA ARG A 322 9.39 -29.59 3.53
C ARG A 322 10.01 -30.02 4.85
N THR A 323 11.32 -30.29 4.86
CA THR A 323 12.06 -30.70 6.06
C THR A 323 12.43 -29.53 6.96
N LYS A 324 12.31 -28.28 6.47
CA LYS A 324 12.63 -27.05 7.21
C LYS A 324 11.40 -26.25 7.65
N ILE A 325 10.19 -26.75 7.36
CA ILE A 325 8.93 -26.11 7.75
C ILE A 325 8.44 -26.68 9.08
N ALA A 326 8.35 -25.80 10.08
CA ALA A 326 7.64 -26.08 11.32
C ALA A 326 6.14 -26.28 11.05
N ARG A 327 5.47 -27.10 11.86
CA ARG A 327 4.04 -27.38 11.70
C ARG A 327 3.18 -26.29 12.37
N LYS A 328 2.07 -25.92 11.73
CA LYS A 328 1.06 -24.94 12.16
C LYS A 328 0.69 -24.90 13.66
N ASN A 329 0.60 -26.05 14.33
CA ASN A 329 0.12 -26.14 15.71
C ASN A 329 1.24 -26.36 16.75
N MET A 330 2.49 -26.05 16.40
CA MET A 330 3.59 -26.16 17.35
C MET A 330 3.48 -25.10 18.45
N SER A 331 3.57 -25.54 19.69
CA SER A 331 3.89 -24.68 20.82
C SER A 331 5.28 -24.05 20.64
N TRP A 332 5.57 -22.98 21.38
CA TRP A 332 6.88 -22.31 21.31
C TRP A 332 8.04 -23.27 21.60
N SER A 333 7.91 -24.11 22.63
CA SER A 333 8.89 -25.14 22.95
C SER A 333 9.10 -26.13 21.80
N GLU A 334 8.03 -26.62 21.17
CA GLU A 334 8.14 -27.53 20.02
C GLU A 334 8.81 -26.85 18.83
N TYR A 335 8.50 -25.59 18.56
CA TYR A 335 9.10 -24.81 17.47
C TYR A 335 10.62 -24.63 17.66
N ILE A 336 11.04 -24.21 18.85
CA ILE A 336 12.46 -24.02 19.16
C ILE A 336 13.22 -25.35 19.17
N ASN A 337 12.62 -26.43 19.70
CA ASN A 337 13.20 -27.77 19.64
C ASN A 337 13.34 -28.27 18.20
N PHE A 338 12.36 -28.02 17.33
CA PHE A 338 12.44 -28.38 15.92
C PHE A 338 13.60 -27.67 15.21
N LEU A 339 13.76 -26.35 15.45
CA LEU A 339 14.88 -25.59 14.89
C LEU A 339 16.23 -26.11 15.39
N HIS A 340 16.31 -26.46 16.68
CA HIS A 340 17.51 -27.06 17.27
C HIS A 340 17.85 -28.41 16.63
N GLN A 341 16.87 -29.32 16.50
CA GLN A 341 17.05 -30.64 15.91
C GLN A 341 17.41 -30.57 14.42
N SER A 342 16.91 -29.54 13.72
CA SER A 342 17.21 -29.31 12.31
C SER A 342 18.62 -28.76 12.07
N GLN A 343 19.36 -28.42 13.12
CA GLN A 343 20.73 -27.89 13.08
C GLN A 343 20.90 -26.70 12.12
N ILE A 344 19.87 -25.84 12.02
CA ILE A 344 19.91 -24.67 11.15
C ILE A 344 20.79 -23.60 11.83
N ASP A 345 21.78 -23.10 11.08
CA ASP A 345 22.55 -21.93 11.48
C ASP A 345 21.88 -20.67 10.91
N LEU A 346 21.22 -19.91 11.80
CA LEU A 346 20.46 -18.71 11.44
C LEU A 346 21.34 -17.48 11.16
N PHE A 347 22.65 -17.60 11.34
CA PHE A 347 23.62 -16.60 10.89
C PHE A 347 24.06 -16.82 9.44
N GLU A 348 23.87 -18.02 8.89
CA GLU A 348 24.31 -18.40 7.54
C GLU A 348 23.14 -18.77 6.61
N GLU A 349 21.97 -19.12 7.16
CA GLU A 349 20.76 -19.46 6.40
C GLU A 349 19.53 -18.70 6.90
N GLU A 350 18.77 -18.08 5.99
CA GLU A 350 17.46 -17.50 6.29
C GLU A 350 16.43 -18.60 6.53
N LEU A 351 15.61 -18.47 7.58
CA LEU A 351 14.45 -19.35 7.72
C LEU A 351 13.52 -19.18 6.52
N PRO A 352 13.14 -20.28 5.85
CA PRO A 352 12.24 -20.18 4.72
C PRO A 352 10.89 -19.55 5.11
N PHE A 353 10.44 -19.82 6.36
CA PHE A 353 9.23 -19.27 6.98
C PHE A 353 9.44 -19.08 8.50
N ASP A 354 9.08 -17.90 9.03
CA ASP A 354 9.15 -17.58 10.45
C ASP A 354 7.73 -17.52 11.07
N TYR A 355 7.45 -18.46 11.97
CA TYR A 355 6.16 -18.55 12.68
C TYR A 355 6.21 -17.94 14.08
N SER A 356 7.34 -17.36 14.49
CA SER A 356 7.56 -16.92 15.85
C SER A 356 6.52 -15.91 16.32
N GLN A 357 6.18 -14.93 15.47
CA GLN A 357 5.16 -13.93 15.78
C GLN A 357 3.77 -14.52 15.97
N SER A 358 3.40 -15.54 15.19
CA SER A 358 2.11 -16.23 15.34
C SER A 358 2.02 -16.91 16.70
N ILE A 359 3.05 -17.66 17.07
CA ILE A 359 3.08 -18.39 18.34
C ILE A 359 3.10 -17.41 19.53
N LEU A 360 3.98 -16.41 19.48
CA LEU A 360 4.14 -15.38 20.52
C LEU A 360 2.91 -14.49 20.66
N SER A 361 2.04 -14.41 19.63
CA SER A 361 0.80 -13.62 19.69
C SER A 361 -0.13 -14.05 20.82
N SER A 362 -0.08 -15.34 21.20
CA SER A 362 -0.90 -15.95 22.25
C SER A 362 -0.46 -15.65 23.69
N VAL A 363 0.74 -15.10 23.89
CA VAL A 363 1.27 -14.80 25.23
C VAL A 363 0.46 -13.66 25.88
N GLY A 364 0.19 -13.79 27.17
CA GLY A 364 -0.61 -12.85 27.94
C GLY A 364 -0.04 -11.41 27.95
N PRO A 365 -0.86 -10.42 28.33
CA PRO A 365 -0.51 -9.01 28.20
C PRO A 365 0.45 -8.49 29.27
N THR A 366 0.70 -9.21 30.37
CA THR A 366 1.45 -8.72 31.53
C THR A 366 2.92 -9.16 31.52
N ILE A 367 3.78 -8.45 32.26
CA ILE A 367 5.20 -8.84 32.42
C ILE A 367 5.31 -10.23 33.05
N GLN A 368 4.40 -10.58 33.96
CA GLN A 368 4.42 -11.90 34.61
C GLN A 368 4.06 -13.02 33.65
N ASP A 369 3.11 -12.79 32.73
CA ASP A 369 2.78 -13.77 31.69
C ASP A 369 4.00 -14.08 30.82
N TRP A 370 4.76 -13.04 30.44
CA TRP A 370 5.97 -13.20 29.65
C TRP A 370 7.11 -13.87 30.41
N LYS A 371 7.32 -13.53 31.68
CA LYS A 371 8.30 -14.22 32.53
C LYS A 371 7.94 -15.70 32.69
N ALA A 372 6.70 -16.00 33.03
CA ALA A 372 6.20 -17.37 33.15
C ALA A 372 6.32 -18.14 31.82
N PHE A 373 6.06 -17.48 30.70
CA PHE A 373 6.24 -18.06 29.36
C PHE A 373 7.70 -18.42 29.09
N ILE A 374 8.65 -17.51 29.35
CA ILE A 374 10.09 -17.76 29.15
C ILE A 374 10.57 -18.88 30.09
N ASP A 375 10.16 -18.85 31.35
CA ASP A 375 10.54 -19.85 32.34
C ASP A 375 9.98 -21.24 32.01
N SER A 376 8.76 -21.31 31.46
CA SER A 376 8.11 -22.56 31.03
C SER A 376 8.60 -23.07 29.68
N ASN A 377 9.32 -22.25 28.90
CA ASN A 377 9.84 -22.61 27.58
C ASN A 377 11.34 -22.29 27.48
N PRO A 378 12.21 -22.98 28.26
CA PRO A 378 13.64 -22.78 28.20
C PRO A 378 14.22 -23.21 26.86
N LEU A 379 15.34 -22.60 26.47
CA LEU A 379 16.12 -23.03 25.32
C LEU A 379 16.68 -24.45 25.54
N PRO A 380 16.75 -25.29 24.48
CA PRO A 380 17.34 -26.62 24.58
C PRO A 380 18.81 -26.56 25.03
N GLU A 381 19.23 -27.53 25.84
CA GLU A 381 20.64 -27.70 26.21
C GLU A 381 21.47 -27.95 24.94
N GLY A 382 22.54 -27.16 24.74
CA GLY A 382 23.35 -27.23 23.53
C GLY A 382 22.81 -26.46 22.31
N ALA A 383 21.75 -25.66 22.45
CA ALA A 383 21.33 -24.74 21.39
C ALA A 383 22.49 -23.84 20.92
N ASN A 384 22.70 -23.73 19.60
CA ASN A 384 23.73 -22.89 19.01
C ASN A 384 23.45 -21.39 19.21
N ASP A 385 24.48 -20.55 19.07
CA ASP A 385 24.35 -19.10 19.29
C ASP A 385 23.36 -18.44 18.33
N SER A 386 23.20 -18.96 17.12
CA SER A 386 22.24 -18.44 16.15
C SER A 386 20.79 -18.65 16.62
N LEU A 387 20.46 -19.81 17.19
CA LEU A 387 19.13 -20.12 17.71
C LEU A 387 18.83 -19.36 18.99
N ARG A 388 19.83 -19.21 19.87
CA ARG A 388 19.69 -18.39 21.09
C ARG A 388 19.45 -16.93 20.76
N THR A 389 20.18 -16.41 19.76
CA THR A 389 19.97 -15.07 19.19
C THR A 389 18.58 -14.91 18.58
N PHE A 390 18.13 -15.89 17.80
CA PHE A 390 16.78 -15.89 17.23
C PHE A 390 15.69 -15.89 18.30
N TYR A 391 15.76 -16.78 19.29
CA TYR A 391 14.81 -16.83 20.41
C TYR A 391 14.69 -15.47 21.10
N PHE A 392 15.83 -14.86 21.43
CA PHE A 392 15.87 -13.55 22.05
C PHE A 392 15.27 -12.46 21.14
N ASN A 393 15.68 -12.44 19.87
CA ASN A 393 15.23 -11.43 18.91
C ASN A 393 13.73 -11.52 18.63
N SER A 394 13.17 -12.72 18.46
CA SER A 394 11.75 -12.94 18.21
C SER A 394 10.87 -12.37 19.34
N ILE A 395 11.29 -12.56 20.60
CA ILE A 395 10.59 -11.98 21.75
C ILE A 395 10.63 -10.45 21.69
N LEU A 396 11.80 -9.86 21.46
CA LEU A 396 11.94 -8.40 21.41
C LEU A 396 11.15 -7.77 20.26
N VAL A 397 11.23 -8.35 19.06
CA VAL A 397 10.53 -7.88 17.86
C VAL A 397 9.02 -7.92 18.07
N ASP A 398 8.52 -9.01 18.64
CA ASP A 398 7.11 -9.15 18.95
C ASP A 398 6.65 -8.13 20.00
N LEU A 399 7.37 -7.99 21.12
CA LEU A 399 7.06 -7.02 22.17
C LEU A 399 7.05 -5.58 21.62
N ALA A 400 8.00 -5.22 20.77
CA ALA A 400 8.08 -3.89 20.15
C ALA A 400 6.88 -3.54 19.26
N THR A 401 6.11 -4.53 18.81
CA THR A 401 4.87 -4.29 18.04
C THR A 401 3.68 -3.93 18.93
N ARG A 402 3.66 -4.40 20.19
CA ARG A 402 2.48 -4.33 21.08
C ARG A 402 2.69 -3.52 22.35
N LYS A 403 3.94 -3.25 22.73
CA LYS A 403 4.31 -2.69 24.04
C LYS A 403 5.13 -1.41 23.93
N ASN A 404 5.13 -0.65 25.01
CA ASN A 404 5.94 0.56 25.16
C ASN A 404 7.36 0.21 25.67
N ILE A 405 8.24 1.21 25.68
CA ILE A 405 9.62 1.03 26.13
C ILE A 405 9.73 0.58 27.59
N GLY A 406 8.86 1.03 28.51
CA GLY A 406 8.93 0.62 29.92
C GLY A 406 8.72 -0.89 30.11
N PHE A 407 7.74 -1.47 29.42
CA PHE A 407 7.52 -2.92 29.40
C PHE A 407 8.70 -3.64 28.74
N MET A 408 9.17 -3.11 27.61
CA MET A 408 10.30 -3.65 26.86
C MET A 408 11.57 -3.70 27.72
N LEU A 409 11.86 -2.65 28.49
CA LEU A 409 12.99 -2.59 29.42
C LEU A 409 12.86 -3.63 30.53
N SER A 410 11.70 -3.79 31.13
CA SER A 410 11.49 -4.83 32.16
C SER A 410 11.71 -6.25 31.64
N MET A 411 11.35 -6.51 30.38
CA MET A 411 11.63 -7.78 29.73
C MET A 411 13.09 -7.93 29.34
N LEU A 412 13.72 -6.86 28.84
CA LEU A 412 15.13 -6.84 28.52
C LEU A 412 15.99 -7.10 29.76
N GLU A 413 15.71 -6.43 30.88
CA GLU A 413 16.38 -6.63 32.17
C GLU A 413 16.21 -8.05 32.68
N PHE A 414 15.04 -8.66 32.50
CA PHE A 414 14.83 -10.07 32.84
C PHE A 414 15.70 -10.99 31.98
N LEU A 415 15.70 -10.81 30.66
CA LEU A 415 16.50 -11.63 29.75
C LEU A 415 18.01 -11.44 29.97
N VAL A 416 18.46 -10.20 30.19
CA VAL A 416 19.87 -9.86 30.36
C VAL A 416 20.38 -10.24 31.75
N TYR A 417 19.71 -9.79 32.83
CA TYR A 417 20.20 -9.99 34.20
C TYR A 417 19.79 -11.33 34.82
N LYS A 418 18.65 -11.90 34.45
CA LYS A 418 18.16 -13.17 35.04
C LYS A 418 18.39 -14.38 34.15
N ARG A 419 18.35 -14.21 32.83
CA ARG A 419 18.60 -15.30 31.87
C ARG A 419 20.01 -15.27 31.26
N GLU A 420 20.82 -14.26 31.58
CA GLU A 420 22.21 -14.11 31.13
C GLU A 420 22.36 -14.08 29.60
N PHE A 421 21.38 -13.51 28.89
CA PHE A 421 21.32 -13.46 27.43
C PHE A 421 22.04 -12.24 26.81
N CYS A 422 23.12 -11.76 27.43
CA CYS A 422 23.82 -10.52 27.06
C CYS A 422 24.27 -10.51 25.58
N GLN A 423 25.06 -11.50 25.16
CA GLN A 423 25.68 -11.55 23.83
C GLN A 423 24.66 -11.64 22.68
N TYR A 424 23.48 -12.18 22.93
CA TYR A 424 22.44 -12.41 21.93
C TYR A 424 21.74 -11.13 21.49
N LEU A 425 21.68 -10.10 22.34
CA LEU A 425 21.23 -8.76 21.91
C LEU A 425 22.20 -8.20 20.87
N ILE A 426 23.50 -8.30 21.10
CA ILE A 426 24.55 -7.82 20.19
C ILE A 426 24.47 -8.60 18.87
N TYR A 427 24.40 -9.92 18.91
CA TYR A 427 24.38 -10.76 17.70
C TYR A 427 23.08 -10.71 16.90
N SER A 428 22.02 -10.08 17.40
CA SER A 428 20.73 -10.01 16.70
C SER A 428 20.80 -9.41 15.29
N HIS A 429 21.80 -8.56 15.00
CA HIS A 429 22.03 -8.02 13.66
C HIS A 429 22.64 -9.03 12.68
N LYS A 430 23.25 -10.12 13.19
CA LYS A 430 23.89 -11.19 12.38
C LYS A 430 22.88 -12.20 11.84
N LEU A 431 21.65 -12.22 12.36
CA LEU A 431 20.59 -13.12 11.88
C LEU A 431 20.24 -12.79 10.41
N ILE A 432 20.35 -13.77 9.52
CA ILE A 432 19.97 -13.60 8.11
C ILE A 432 18.46 -13.34 8.02
N GLY A 433 18.07 -12.38 7.17
CA GLY A 433 16.69 -11.93 7.02
C GLY A 433 16.22 -10.89 8.06
N SER A 434 16.92 -10.78 9.21
CA SER A 434 16.56 -9.84 10.29
C SER A 434 17.36 -8.53 10.28
N THR A 435 18.04 -8.20 9.18
CA THR A 435 18.85 -6.96 9.04
C THR A 435 18.04 -5.67 9.21
N LYS A 436 16.71 -5.74 9.12
CA LYS A 436 15.79 -4.61 9.35
C LYS A 436 14.99 -4.71 10.67
N SER A 437 15.20 -5.77 11.45
CA SER A 437 14.41 -6.13 12.63
C SER A 437 15.22 -6.83 13.74
N SER A 438 16.49 -6.45 13.90
CA SER A 438 17.33 -6.81 15.05
C SER A 438 16.79 -6.26 16.38
N GLY A 439 17.38 -6.71 17.49
CA GLY A 439 16.93 -6.35 18.83
C GLY A 439 17.04 -4.85 19.10
N PHE A 440 18.07 -4.20 18.56
CA PHE A 440 18.21 -2.74 18.63
C PHE A 440 17.15 -2.01 17.80
N HIS A 441 16.79 -2.50 16.61
CA HIS A 441 15.66 -1.97 15.84
C HIS A 441 14.33 -2.10 16.62
N ALA A 442 14.14 -3.23 17.31
CA ALA A 442 12.97 -3.44 18.17
C ALA A 442 12.92 -2.44 19.34
N LEU A 443 14.05 -2.16 19.98
CA LEU A 443 14.15 -1.12 21.01
C LEU A 443 13.77 0.26 20.47
N VAL A 444 14.36 0.67 19.34
CA VAL A 444 14.03 1.95 18.67
C VAL A 444 12.53 2.06 18.34
N LYS A 445 11.94 0.97 17.83
CA LYS A 445 10.50 0.93 17.55
C LYS A 445 9.66 1.11 18.81
N SER A 446 10.00 0.42 19.90
CA SER A 446 9.28 0.48 21.18
C SER A 446 9.34 1.87 21.85
N ILE A 447 10.45 2.60 21.67
CA ILE A 447 10.62 4.00 22.09
C ILE A 447 9.54 4.88 21.45
N SER A 448 9.22 4.67 20.17
CA SER A 448 8.19 5.43 19.45
C SER A 448 6.75 5.13 19.86
N ASN A 449 6.54 4.14 20.72
CA ASN A 449 5.24 3.78 21.31
C ASN A 449 5.03 4.42 22.69
N SER A 450 6.01 5.16 23.21
CA SER A 450 5.92 5.88 24.49
C SER A 450 5.86 7.38 24.26
N ASN A 451 5.10 8.08 25.10
CA ASN A 451 5.05 9.55 25.07
C ASN A 451 6.22 10.19 25.82
N SER A 452 6.89 9.45 26.70
CA SER A 452 7.97 9.90 27.58
C SER A 452 9.24 9.10 27.30
N SER A 453 9.88 9.35 26.16
CA SER A 453 11.02 8.54 25.67
C SER A 453 12.03 9.32 24.82
N LYS A 454 12.06 10.65 24.94
CA LYS A 454 12.93 11.53 24.15
C LYS A 454 14.39 11.39 24.56
N ILE A 455 14.65 11.43 25.86
CA ILE A 455 15.99 11.23 26.42
C ILE A 455 16.40 9.79 26.16
N THR A 456 15.50 8.85 26.38
CA THR A 456 15.72 7.43 26.11
C THR A 456 16.12 7.19 24.65
N ALA A 457 15.47 7.86 23.69
CA ALA A 457 15.83 7.83 22.27
C ALA A 457 17.24 8.34 22.00
N TYR A 458 17.60 9.47 22.63
CA TYR A 458 18.94 10.05 22.53
C TYR A 458 20.00 9.09 23.10
N THR A 459 19.77 8.56 24.31
CA THR A 459 20.66 7.63 25.00
C THR A 459 20.93 6.37 24.16
N LEU A 460 19.88 5.77 23.57
CA LEU A 460 20.05 4.62 22.70
C LEU A 460 20.87 4.96 21.45
N HIS A 461 20.55 6.09 20.82
CA HIS A 461 21.21 6.51 19.59
C HIS A 461 22.69 6.86 19.81
N ASP A 462 23.00 7.61 20.86
CA ASP A 462 24.37 7.96 21.25
C ASP A 462 25.20 6.70 21.58
N PHE A 463 24.63 5.78 22.36
CA PHE A 463 25.26 4.51 22.69
C PHE A 463 25.61 3.70 21.44
N LEU A 464 24.66 3.51 20.52
CA LEU A 464 24.86 2.74 19.30
C LEU A 464 25.84 3.40 18.33
N GLN A 465 25.89 4.73 18.29
CA GLN A 465 26.91 5.45 17.51
C GLN A 465 28.31 5.29 18.11
N LYS A 466 28.44 5.40 19.44
CA LYS A 466 29.72 5.29 20.14
C LYS A 466 30.30 3.88 20.05
N HIS A 467 29.45 2.86 20.14
CA HIS A 467 29.83 1.45 20.12
C HIS A 467 29.63 0.79 18.74
N TYR A 468 29.48 1.58 17.68
CA TYR A 468 29.34 1.05 16.32
C TYR A 468 30.45 0.07 15.90
N PRO A 469 31.75 0.32 16.18
CA PRO A 469 32.81 -0.61 15.82
C PRO A 469 32.70 -1.98 16.52
N ASP A 470 32.17 -1.98 17.75
CA ASP A 470 32.07 -3.17 18.59
C ASP A 470 30.80 -3.99 18.27
N ILE A 471 29.71 -3.30 17.95
CA ILE A 471 28.37 -3.90 17.79
C ILE A 471 28.04 -4.18 16.31
N GLY A 472 28.57 -3.40 15.37
CA GLY A 472 28.27 -3.53 13.93
C GLY A 472 26.85 -3.10 13.51
N PHE A 473 26.06 -2.51 14.41
CA PHE A 473 24.67 -2.13 14.15
C PHE A 473 24.54 -0.91 13.22
N GLN A 474 23.76 -1.01 12.14
CA GLN A 474 23.49 0.12 11.23
C GLN A 474 22.04 0.59 11.30
N PHE A 475 21.85 1.90 11.49
CA PHE A 475 20.52 2.52 11.44
C PHE A 475 19.93 2.50 10.02
N ASN A 476 18.66 2.16 9.91
CA ASN A 476 17.86 2.21 8.69
C ASN A 476 16.82 3.36 8.71
N ASP A 477 16.12 3.57 7.59
CA ASP A 477 15.09 4.63 7.46
C ASP A 477 13.98 4.54 8.51
N ASN A 478 13.56 3.33 8.88
CA ASN A 478 12.50 3.14 9.87
C ASN A 478 12.98 3.53 11.27
N ASP A 479 14.24 3.28 11.63
CA ASP A 479 14.78 3.69 12.93
C ASP A 479 14.70 5.20 13.11
N TYR A 480 15.17 5.96 12.12
CA TYR A 480 15.12 7.43 12.15
C TYR A 480 13.68 7.95 12.18
N TYR A 481 12.77 7.32 11.42
CA TYR A 481 11.35 7.62 11.53
C TYR A 481 10.82 7.41 12.96
N HIS A 482 11.15 6.29 13.60
CA HIS A 482 10.71 5.96 14.96
C HIS A 482 11.31 6.90 16.01
N LEU A 483 12.60 7.23 15.90
CA LEU A 483 13.28 8.21 16.78
C LEU A 483 12.66 9.60 16.67
N MET A 484 12.42 10.09 15.45
CA MET A 484 11.73 11.38 15.24
C MET A 484 10.29 11.34 15.72
N LYS A 485 9.57 10.23 15.51
CA LYS A 485 8.18 10.06 15.95
C LYS A 485 8.04 10.14 17.47
N ALA A 486 8.98 9.56 18.22
CA ALA A 486 9.03 9.68 19.68
C ALA A 486 9.15 11.15 20.13
N CYS A 487 9.77 12.00 19.31
CA CYS A 487 9.99 13.43 19.59
C CYS A 487 8.88 14.34 19.06
N ALA A 488 7.97 13.83 18.23
CA ALA A 488 6.89 14.61 17.62
C ALA A 488 5.87 15.11 18.66
N TYR A 489 5.72 14.40 19.79
CA TYR A 489 4.83 14.82 20.87
C TYR A 489 5.35 16.09 21.55
N LYS A 490 4.52 17.15 21.57
CA LYS A 490 4.88 18.53 21.94
C LYS A 490 6.04 19.14 21.11
N ALA A 491 6.29 18.61 19.91
CA ALA A 491 7.14 19.20 18.86
C ALA A 491 8.49 19.76 19.35
N ASP A 492 9.31 18.93 20.01
CA ASP A 492 10.67 19.33 20.36
C ASP A 492 11.51 19.49 19.11
N ARG A 493 11.68 20.75 18.70
CA ARG A 493 12.39 21.12 17.47
C ARG A 493 13.85 20.66 17.51
N HIS A 494 14.49 20.72 18.67
CA HIS A 494 15.93 20.47 18.78
C HIS A 494 16.25 18.99 18.61
N THR A 495 15.51 18.11 19.27
CA THR A 495 15.74 16.67 19.16
C THR A 495 15.33 16.12 17.78
N ILE A 496 14.30 16.69 17.15
CA ILE A 496 13.94 16.35 15.76
C ILE A 496 15.05 16.76 14.79
N TYR A 497 15.64 17.95 14.94
CA TYR A 497 16.77 18.38 14.11
C TYR A 497 18.01 17.52 14.32
N TYR A 498 18.28 17.10 15.56
CA TYR A 498 19.36 16.17 15.86
C TYR A 498 19.22 14.86 15.08
N PHE A 499 18.06 14.19 15.16
CA PHE A 499 17.85 12.95 14.43
C PHE A 499 17.83 13.16 12.91
N LEU A 500 17.31 14.29 12.42
CA LEU A 500 17.30 14.59 10.98
C LEU A 500 18.72 14.87 10.46
N TYR A 501 19.55 15.55 11.25
CA TYR A 501 20.97 15.75 10.94
C TYR A 501 21.70 14.40 10.83
N HIS A 502 21.56 13.54 11.83
CA HIS A 502 22.18 12.21 11.81
C HIS A 502 21.64 11.32 10.69
N TYR A 503 20.36 11.45 10.35
CA TYR A 503 19.78 10.76 9.20
C TYR A 503 20.42 11.21 7.88
N LEU A 504 20.51 12.52 7.63
CA LEU A 504 21.13 13.05 6.42
C LEU A 504 22.62 12.71 6.34
N LYS A 505 23.32 12.72 7.49
CA LYS A 505 24.72 12.31 7.59
C LYS A 505 24.92 10.85 7.19
N ASN A 506 24.11 9.96 7.73
CA ASN A 506 24.32 8.52 7.57
C ASN A 506 23.70 7.96 6.28
N GLN A 507 22.53 8.47 5.89
CA GLN A 507 21.72 7.93 4.79
C GLN A 507 21.47 8.92 3.66
N GLY A 508 21.82 10.21 3.78
CA GLY A 508 21.48 11.21 2.77
C GLY A 508 21.99 10.87 1.36
N HIS A 509 23.11 10.17 1.24
CA HIS A 509 23.68 9.75 -0.04
C HIS A 509 22.93 8.57 -0.70
N THR A 510 22.00 7.91 -0.03
CA THR A 510 21.22 6.78 -0.59
C THR A 510 19.83 7.19 -1.09
N LEU A 511 19.39 8.43 -0.83
CA LEU A 511 18.01 8.89 -1.04
C LEU A 511 17.67 9.36 -2.47
N TYR A 512 18.35 8.80 -3.46
CA TYR A 512 18.09 9.11 -4.85
C TYR A 512 17.06 8.14 -5.45
N THR A 513 16.16 8.67 -6.27
CA THR A 513 15.04 7.91 -6.89
C THR A 513 15.48 6.84 -7.91
N GLY A 514 16.78 6.64 -8.11
CA GLY A 514 17.35 5.63 -8.99
C GLY A 514 18.89 5.68 -9.02
N ALA A 515 19.50 4.61 -9.52
CA ALA A 515 20.97 4.47 -9.59
C ALA A 515 21.64 5.52 -10.49
N GLU A 516 20.92 6.05 -11.49
CA GLU A 516 21.38 7.13 -12.38
C GLU A 516 20.60 8.44 -12.17
N SER A 517 19.62 8.44 -11.25
CA SER A 517 18.79 9.61 -11.01
C SER A 517 19.50 10.63 -10.12
N VAL A 518 19.37 11.90 -10.47
CA VAL A 518 19.80 13.02 -9.63
C VAL A 518 18.66 13.49 -8.71
N ASP A 519 17.43 12.99 -8.91
CA ASP A 519 16.29 13.41 -8.10
C ASP A 519 16.35 12.76 -6.71
N TRP A 520 16.78 13.58 -5.75
CA TRP A 520 16.90 13.27 -4.33
C TRP A 520 15.60 13.63 -3.58
N ARG A 521 15.10 12.72 -2.74
CA ARG A 521 13.89 12.94 -1.93
C ARG A 521 13.92 12.15 -0.62
N LEU A 522 13.42 12.76 0.46
CA LEU A 522 13.18 12.07 1.72
C LEU A 522 12.13 10.95 1.56
N PRO A 523 12.24 9.84 2.31
CA PRO A 523 11.19 8.83 2.35
C PRO A 523 9.84 9.41 2.75
N HIS A 524 8.77 8.93 2.10
CA HIS A 524 7.42 9.47 2.27
C HIS A 524 6.96 9.51 3.74
N ARG A 525 7.31 8.49 4.54
CA ARG A 525 6.93 8.43 5.96
C ARG A 525 7.60 9.50 6.82
N ILE A 526 8.89 9.77 6.58
CA ILE A 526 9.63 10.84 7.27
C ILE A 526 9.07 12.19 6.83
N SER A 527 8.87 12.41 5.53
CA SER A 527 8.28 13.65 5.02
C SER A 527 6.87 13.90 5.59
N LEU A 528 6.01 12.89 5.65
CA LEU A 528 4.69 12.99 6.26
C LEU A 528 4.77 13.33 7.75
N LEU A 529 5.62 12.65 8.51
CA LEU A 529 5.83 12.92 9.93
C LEU A 529 6.24 14.37 10.16
N LEU A 530 7.24 14.84 9.41
CA LEU A 530 7.76 16.20 9.53
C LEU A 530 6.70 17.25 9.17
N ASN A 531 5.82 16.96 8.20
CA ASN A 531 4.70 17.82 7.83
C ASN A 531 3.54 17.82 8.84
N GLN A 532 3.33 16.73 9.57
CA GLN A 532 2.24 16.55 10.54
C GLN A 532 2.48 17.27 11.87
N ILE A 533 3.70 17.74 12.14
CA ILE A 533 3.99 18.44 13.40
C ILE A 533 3.30 19.82 13.37
N ASN A 534 2.42 20.10 14.33
CA ASN A 534 1.58 21.31 14.38
C ASN A 534 2.33 22.62 14.73
N ASN A 535 3.58 22.77 14.29
CA ASN A 535 4.41 23.89 14.65
C ASN A 535 4.84 24.70 13.41
N PRO A 536 4.19 25.84 13.10
CA PRO A 536 4.40 26.56 11.84
C PRO A 536 5.82 27.11 11.67
N LYS A 537 6.55 27.39 12.76
CA LYS A 537 7.97 27.79 12.69
C LYS A 537 8.88 26.59 12.41
N LEU A 538 8.61 25.44 13.03
CA LEU A 538 9.34 24.20 12.77
C LEU A 538 9.13 23.75 11.32
N ASN A 539 7.89 23.73 10.83
CA ASN A 539 7.56 23.25 9.48
C ASN A 539 8.22 24.11 8.40
N LYS A 540 8.26 25.44 8.57
CA LYS A 540 9.00 26.32 7.66
C LYS A 540 10.49 25.97 7.60
N ARG A 541 11.13 25.79 8.77
CA ARG A 541 12.55 25.48 8.84
C ARG A 541 12.88 24.07 8.33
N ILE A 542 12.02 23.08 8.61
CA ILE A 542 12.14 21.74 8.04
C ILE A 542 12.08 21.80 6.52
N ASN A 543 11.11 22.54 5.95
CA ASN A 543 10.98 22.67 4.50
C ASN A 543 12.21 23.36 3.88
N GLU A 544 12.79 24.34 4.58
CA GLU A 544 14.07 24.95 4.18
C GLU A 544 15.21 23.93 4.22
N ILE A 545 15.33 23.15 5.30
CA ILE A 545 16.37 22.12 5.44
C ILE A 545 16.22 21.05 4.35
N GLU A 546 15.00 20.55 4.11
CA GLU A 546 14.72 19.55 3.07
C GLU A 546 15.07 20.08 1.68
N LYS A 547 14.68 21.32 1.37
CA LYS A 547 15.03 21.97 0.10
C LYS A 547 16.55 22.13 -0.05
N ASN A 548 17.21 22.67 0.96
CA ASN A 548 18.66 22.92 0.90
C ASN A 548 19.46 21.60 0.89
N ALA A 549 18.99 20.56 1.59
CA ALA A 549 19.57 19.23 1.52
C ALA A 549 19.42 18.66 0.11
N LYS A 550 18.23 18.76 -0.50
CA LYS A 550 18.01 18.35 -1.88
C LYS A 550 18.99 19.03 -2.83
N ASP A 551 19.12 20.35 -2.73
CA ASP A 551 20.02 21.12 -3.59
C ASP A 551 21.48 20.69 -3.38
N LEU A 552 21.92 20.55 -2.12
CA LEU A 552 23.28 20.11 -1.76
C LEU A 552 23.63 18.71 -2.29
N PHE A 553 22.78 17.71 -2.07
CA PHE A 553 23.01 16.34 -2.52
C PHE A 553 22.97 16.24 -4.06
N THR A 554 22.04 16.96 -4.70
CA THR A 554 21.92 17.03 -6.17
C THR A 554 23.19 17.63 -6.79
N GLU A 555 23.64 18.79 -6.28
CA GLU A 555 24.85 19.47 -6.77
C GLU A 555 26.09 18.58 -6.62
N ARG A 556 26.27 17.96 -5.45
CA ARG A 556 27.45 17.12 -5.19
C ARG A 556 27.48 15.88 -6.06
N ARG A 557 26.32 15.26 -6.31
CA ARG A 557 26.19 14.13 -7.24
C ARG A 557 26.50 14.52 -8.68
N LEU A 558 26.02 15.67 -9.16
CA LEU A 558 26.35 16.19 -10.49
C LEU A 558 27.85 16.45 -10.64
N ASN A 559 28.49 16.93 -9.57
CA ASN A 559 29.92 17.22 -9.53
C ASN A 559 30.80 15.99 -9.23
N GLY A 560 30.22 14.79 -9.07
CA GLY A 560 30.97 13.57 -8.76
C GLY A 560 31.68 13.60 -7.39
N SER A 561 31.20 14.43 -6.45
CA SER A 561 31.82 14.65 -5.15
C SER A 561 30.92 14.21 -4.01
N GLN A 562 31.49 13.86 -2.86
CA GLN A 562 30.73 13.51 -1.67
C GLN A 562 30.35 14.76 -0.85
N VAL A 563 29.19 14.69 -0.17
CA VAL A 563 28.77 15.70 0.80
C VAL A 563 29.61 15.55 2.07
N LYS A 564 30.23 16.64 2.54
CA LYS A 564 31.02 16.62 3.78
C LYS A 564 30.14 16.87 5.00
N ASP A 565 30.55 16.37 6.17
CA ASP A 565 29.82 16.57 7.44
C ASP A 565 29.56 18.06 7.73
N ASP A 566 30.56 18.92 7.48
CA ASP A 566 30.43 20.38 7.67
C ASP A 566 29.39 21.03 6.75
N ASP A 567 29.19 20.49 5.54
CA ASP A 567 28.15 20.98 4.63
C ASP A 567 26.76 20.64 5.18
N ILE A 568 26.60 19.47 5.80
CA ILE A 568 25.36 19.06 6.45
C ILE A 568 25.12 19.89 7.71
N ARG A 569 26.14 20.12 8.55
CA ARG A 569 26.03 20.97 9.75
C ARG A 569 25.51 22.37 9.43
N ARG A 570 25.98 22.96 8.32
CA ARG A 570 25.53 24.28 7.84
C ARG A 570 24.02 24.34 7.55
N LEU A 571 23.40 23.23 7.15
CA LEU A 571 21.94 23.17 6.93
C LEU A 571 21.16 23.42 8.22
N PHE A 572 21.70 23.01 9.36
CA PHE A 572 21.03 23.07 10.66
C PHE A 572 21.48 24.26 11.53
N GLY A 573 22.58 24.93 11.18
CA GLY A 573 23.11 26.09 11.93
C GLY A 573 23.66 25.65 13.28
N GLU A 574 23.25 26.28 14.38
CA GLU A 574 23.62 25.86 15.75
C GLU A 574 22.77 24.69 16.27
N ASN A 575 21.73 24.29 15.53
CA ASN A 575 20.73 23.33 16.01
C ASN A 575 21.05 21.86 15.67
N TYR A 576 22.23 21.55 15.08
CA TYR A 576 22.60 20.18 14.70
C TYR A 576 22.98 19.29 15.89
N SER A 577 23.40 19.91 17.00
CA SER A 577 23.87 19.19 18.19
C SER A 577 23.35 19.89 19.44
N PRO A 578 22.06 19.70 19.82
CA PRO A 578 21.63 20.12 21.12
C PRO A 578 22.40 19.30 22.16
N ARG A 579 23.34 19.92 22.88
CA ARG A 579 23.69 19.41 24.21
C ARG A 579 22.38 19.45 25.00
N ILE A 580 21.76 18.30 25.21
CA ILE A 580 20.59 18.18 26.08
C ILE A 580 21.06 18.56 27.48
N THR A 581 20.93 19.83 27.83
CA THR A 581 21.26 20.32 29.16
C THR A 581 20.06 20.14 30.08
N THR A 582 20.29 19.99 31.38
CA THR A 582 19.23 19.94 32.40
C THR A 582 18.26 21.11 32.27
N LYS A 583 18.73 22.29 31.83
CA LYS A 583 17.91 23.48 31.53
C LYS A 583 16.96 23.28 30.35
N THR A 584 17.40 22.55 29.32
CA THR A 584 16.57 22.18 28.16
C THR A 584 15.49 21.20 28.58
N LEU A 585 15.86 20.20 29.40
CA LEU A 585 14.95 19.20 29.97
C LEU A 585 13.88 19.83 30.87
N LEU A 586 14.27 20.73 31.77
CA LEU A 586 13.35 21.45 32.65
C LEU A 586 12.40 22.39 31.90
N SER A 587 12.86 22.98 30.78
CA SER A 587 11.99 23.82 29.92
C SER A 587 10.95 23.00 29.15
N MET A 588 11.22 21.72 28.88
CA MET A 588 10.26 20.81 28.23
C MET A 588 9.16 20.35 29.21
N ASP A 589 9.49 20.24 30.49
CA ASP A 589 8.56 19.94 31.60
C ASP A 589 7.67 21.15 31.93
N ALA A 590 8.22 22.38 31.97
CA ALA A 590 7.47 23.61 32.26
C ALA A 590 6.43 23.99 31.18
N VAL A 591 6.67 23.62 29.92
CA VAL A 591 5.67 23.71 28.82
C VAL A 591 4.61 22.59 28.94
N GLY A 592 4.94 21.55 29.72
CA GLY A 592 4.03 20.53 30.23
C GLY A 592 2.84 21.14 30.94
N ASP A 593 3.16 21.82 32.04
CA ASP A 593 2.23 22.37 33.02
C ASP A 593 1.34 23.49 32.45
N GLN A 594 1.91 24.39 31.63
CA GLN A 594 1.13 25.51 31.06
C GLN A 594 0.06 25.08 30.03
N LEU A 595 0.12 23.84 29.53
CA LEU A 595 -0.87 23.28 28.60
C LEU A 595 -1.81 22.26 29.27
N GLU A 596 -1.52 21.81 30.50
CA GLU A 596 -2.42 20.96 31.30
C GLU A 596 -3.77 21.66 31.54
N ASP A 597 -3.73 22.98 31.73
CA ASP A 597 -4.93 23.82 31.91
C ASP A 597 -5.82 23.88 30.66
N LEU A 598 -5.28 23.61 29.47
CA LEU A 598 -5.99 23.75 28.18
C LEU A 598 -6.50 22.44 27.58
N ILE A 599 -5.90 21.28 27.93
CA ILE A 599 -6.20 20.00 27.27
C ILE A 599 -6.37 18.89 28.31
N ARG A 600 -7.52 18.87 28.99
CA ARG A 600 -7.86 17.94 30.09
C ARG A 600 -7.87 16.43 29.78
N ASN A 601 -7.44 15.95 28.62
CA ASN A 601 -7.55 14.53 28.23
C ASN A 601 -6.43 14.00 27.31
N GLN A 602 -5.24 14.61 27.27
CA GLN A 602 -4.11 14.07 26.51
C GLN A 602 -3.00 13.53 27.43
N SER A 603 -2.43 12.39 27.06
CA SER A 603 -1.32 11.73 27.77
C SER A 603 -0.08 12.63 27.81
N VAL A 604 0.30 13.11 28.99
CA VAL A 604 1.35 14.12 29.20
C VAL A 604 2.75 13.47 29.13
N TYR A 605 3.72 14.20 28.58
CA TYR A 605 5.15 13.84 28.68
C TYR A 605 5.60 13.95 30.13
N SER A 606 6.35 12.97 30.62
CA SER A 606 6.90 12.95 31.98
C SER A 606 8.41 12.81 31.93
N LEU A 607 9.10 13.85 32.37
CA LEU A 607 10.57 13.88 32.41
C LEU A 607 11.12 12.81 33.36
N SER A 608 10.50 12.60 34.52
CA SER A 608 10.93 11.59 35.48
C SER A 608 10.89 10.17 34.92
N ILE A 609 9.82 9.82 34.19
CA ILE A 609 9.68 8.53 33.52
C ILE A 609 10.73 8.37 32.41
N ASP A 610 10.97 9.41 31.61
CA ASP A 610 11.96 9.35 30.52
C ASP A 610 13.40 9.22 31.06
N LEU A 611 13.72 9.90 32.17
CA LEU A 611 15.00 9.75 32.87
C LEU A 611 15.16 8.34 33.44
N GLU A 612 14.12 7.80 34.08
CA GLU A 612 14.12 6.41 34.58
C GLU A 612 14.39 5.42 33.44
N TYR A 613 13.66 5.54 32.33
CA TYR A 613 13.85 4.68 31.16
C TYR A 613 15.24 4.82 30.56
N SER A 614 15.77 6.04 30.46
CA SER A 614 17.12 6.31 29.97
C SER A 614 18.18 5.67 30.86
N GLU A 615 18.06 5.80 32.19
CA GLU A 615 19.00 5.21 33.15
C GLU A 615 18.96 3.69 33.09
N ARG A 616 17.76 3.10 33.13
CA ARG A 616 17.56 1.65 33.02
C ARG A 616 18.13 1.09 31.72
N LEU A 617 17.88 1.77 30.60
CA LEU A 617 18.44 1.40 29.31
C LEU A 617 19.96 1.48 29.32
N SER A 618 20.53 2.60 29.78
CA SER A 618 21.99 2.80 29.87
C SER A 618 22.66 1.71 30.71
N ASN A 619 22.07 1.38 31.86
CA ASN A 619 22.57 0.33 32.76
C ASN A 619 22.53 -1.04 32.08
N CYS A 620 21.41 -1.38 31.42
CA CYS A 620 21.25 -2.66 30.74
C CYS A 620 22.21 -2.81 29.55
N LEU A 621 22.38 -1.75 28.76
CA LEU A 621 23.31 -1.72 27.63
C LEU A 621 24.78 -1.80 28.08
N SER A 622 25.13 -1.07 29.13
CA SER A 622 26.48 -1.12 29.73
C SER A 622 26.80 -2.50 30.29
N TYR A 623 25.83 -3.12 30.98
CA TYR A 623 25.96 -4.49 31.46
C TYR A 623 26.14 -5.47 30.30
N THR A 624 25.35 -5.30 29.23
CA THR A 624 25.43 -6.14 28.04
C THR A 624 26.83 -6.12 27.42
N ILE A 625 27.43 -4.94 27.21
CA ILE A 625 28.79 -4.82 26.65
C ILE A 625 29.85 -5.40 27.59
N THR A 626 29.76 -5.12 28.88
CA THR A 626 30.76 -5.58 29.86
C THR A 626 30.75 -7.09 30.07
N HIS A 627 29.61 -7.74 29.86
CA HIS A 627 29.42 -9.17 30.07
C HIS A 627 29.24 -9.97 28.77
N SER A 628 29.34 -9.31 27.61
CA SER A 628 29.55 -9.99 26.33
C SER A 628 31.05 -10.18 26.14
N SER A 629 31.52 -11.43 26.18
CA SER A 629 32.94 -11.77 25.97
C SER A 629 33.47 -11.12 24.68
N PRO A 630 34.71 -10.61 24.65
CA PRO A 630 35.31 -10.11 23.42
C PRO A 630 35.43 -11.28 22.44
N VAL A 631 34.84 -11.12 21.25
CA VAL A 631 35.01 -12.06 20.15
C VAL A 631 36.47 -11.98 19.72
N THR A 632 37.25 -13.02 20.01
CA THR A 632 38.48 -13.27 19.26
C THR A 632 38.08 -13.47 17.80
N SER A 633 38.54 -12.53 16.98
CA SER A 633 38.45 -12.48 15.51
C SER A 633 38.70 -13.81 14.82
#